data_AF-A0A6N6LF06-F1
#
_entry.id   AF-A0A6N6LF06-F1
#
_cell.length_a   1.000
_cell.length_b   1.000
_cell.length_c   1.000
_cell.angle_alpha   90.00
_cell.angle_beta   90.00
_cell.angle_gamma   90.00
#
_symmetry.space_group_name_H-M   'P 1'
#
loop_
_entity.id
_entity.type
_entity.pdbx_description
1 polymer ?
#
loop_
_entity_poly.entity_id
_entity_poly.type
_entity_poly.pdbx_seq_one_letter_code
_entity_poly.pdbx_strand_id
1 'polypeptide(L)'
;MHDLLNHLPIPFGLIVALLAFLFLWRGIMRVLRRVSRMTDTVPADAGPAVRKSGYGNAVINGARATNCVRVVEYAGGHAVQMHPIFGGGLVWLPRNATTQQRDGASATVLTHGRHVVQLSGRLAEFMTGAAAGTTTAHAHPTHVHRTTPEPDHTQATALAIGLQRLPRGGGGSGLSRAAIGLAIALLLYVLVRRTSPELLAPLERLVADLIRGL
;
A
#
# COMPACT_ATOMS: atom_id res chain seq x y z
N MET A 1 16.93 5.66 -44.90
CA MET A 1 15.79 5.48 -43.96
C MET A 1 16.27 5.16 -42.53
N HIS A 2 17.48 5.58 -42.13
CA HIS A 2 18.00 5.48 -40.76
C HIS A 2 18.10 6.85 -40.07
N ASP A 3 18.04 7.96 -40.82
CA ASP A 3 18.19 9.32 -40.26
C ASP A 3 16.92 9.93 -39.66
N LEU A 4 15.73 9.40 -39.98
CA LEU A 4 14.46 9.91 -39.43
C LEU A 4 14.25 9.53 -37.94
N LEU A 5 14.96 8.51 -37.44
CA LEU A 5 14.90 8.08 -36.04
C LEU A 5 15.85 8.87 -35.12
N ASN A 6 16.86 9.57 -35.67
CA ASN A 6 17.84 10.34 -34.89
C ASN A 6 17.41 11.79 -34.63
N HIS A 7 16.32 12.25 -35.24
CA HIS A 7 15.76 13.59 -35.05
C HIS A 7 14.52 13.63 -34.16
N LEU A 8 14.16 12.52 -33.50
CA LEU A 8 13.27 12.60 -32.34
C LEU A 8 14.05 13.35 -31.25
N PRO A 9 13.68 14.60 -30.93
CA PRO A 9 14.39 15.32 -29.91
C PRO A 9 14.24 14.48 -28.63
N ILE A 10 15.37 14.13 -28.02
CA ILE A 10 15.47 13.41 -26.73
C ILE A 10 14.36 13.80 -25.72
N PRO A 11 13.87 15.07 -25.63
CA PRO A 11 12.69 15.39 -24.80
C PRO A 11 11.38 14.67 -25.18
N PHE A 12 11.09 14.41 -26.45
CA PHE A 12 9.81 13.83 -26.87
C PHE A 12 9.65 12.37 -26.41
N GLY A 13 10.69 11.54 -26.58
CA GLY A 13 10.69 10.17 -26.07
C GLY A 13 10.55 10.11 -24.54
N LEU A 14 11.19 11.04 -23.83
CA LEU A 14 11.12 11.15 -22.38
C LEU A 14 9.73 11.59 -21.90
N ILE A 15 9.09 12.53 -22.60
CA ILE A 15 7.71 12.96 -22.34
C ILE A 15 6.74 11.80 -22.57
N VAL A 16 6.85 11.08 -23.69
CA VAL A 16 5.99 9.93 -23.99
C VAL A 16 6.18 8.82 -22.95
N ALA A 17 7.43 8.51 -22.57
CA ALA A 17 7.73 7.54 -21.53
C ALA A 17 7.18 7.96 -20.16
N LEU A 18 7.28 9.25 -19.80
CA LEU A 18 6.72 9.80 -18.57
C LEU A 18 5.19 9.70 -18.56
N LEU A 19 4.52 10.05 -19.66
CA LEU A 19 3.07 9.91 -19.78
C LEU A 19 2.64 8.45 -19.67
N ALA A 20 3.31 7.53 -20.38
CA ALA A 20 3.05 6.10 -20.31
C ALA A 20 3.23 5.56 -18.88
N PHE A 21 4.28 6.01 -18.18
CA PHE A 21 4.51 5.69 -16.77
C PHE A 21 3.36 6.20 -15.89
N LEU A 22 2.89 7.44 -16.06
CA LEU A 22 1.77 7.98 -15.29
C LEU A 22 0.47 7.20 -15.52
N PHE A 23 0.19 6.79 -16.77
CA PHE A 23 -0.97 5.96 -17.09
C PHE A 23 -0.87 4.57 -16.47
N LEU A 24 0.29 3.92 -16.59
CA LEU A 24 0.54 2.62 -15.98
C LEU A 24 0.46 2.69 -14.46
N TRP A 25 1.09 3.69 -13.85
CA TRP A 25 1.04 3.93 -12.41
C TRP A 25 -0.39 4.13 -11.92
N ARG A 26 -1.19 4.95 -12.61
CA ARG A 26 -2.61 5.11 -12.28
C ARG A 26 -3.39 3.82 -12.44
N GLY A 27 -3.11 3.02 -13.47
CA GLY A 27 -3.71 1.71 -13.67
C GLY A 27 -3.42 0.77 -12.49
N ILE A 28 -2.15 0.64 -12.12
CA ILE A 28 -1.70 -0.18 -10.97
C ILE A 28 -2.40 0.31 -9.69
N MET A 29 -2.38 1.61 -9.41
CA MET A 29 -3.00 2.15 -8.18
C MET A 29 -4.52 1.95 -8.15
N ARG A 30 -5.20 2.02 -9.30
CA ARG A 30 -6.64 1.75 -9.39
C ARG A 30 -6.95 0.29 -9.09
N VAL A 31 -6.13 -0.64 -9.58
CA VAL A 31 -6.25 -2.08 -9.26
C VAL A 31 -5.97 -2.32 -7.77
N LEU A 32 -4.88 -1.77 -7.23
CA LEU A 32 -4.56 -1.88 -5.80
C LEU A 32 -5.70 -1.38 -4.93
N ARG A 33 -6.28 -0.22 -5.26
CA ARG A 33 -7.42 0.36 -4.53
C ARG A 33 -8.65 -0.56 -4.55
N ARG A 34 -8.90 -1.23 -5.67
CA ARG A 34 -10.03 -2.16 -5.82
C ARG A 34 -9.80 -3.44 -5.02
N VAL A 35 -8.57 -3.97 -5.03
CA VAL A 35 -8.19 -5.17 -4.27
C VAL A 35 -8.19 -4.89 -2.76
N SER A 36 -7.65 -3.74 -2.33
CA SER A 36 -7.65 -3.33 -0.92
C SER A 36 -9.01 -2.78 -0.45
N ARG A 37 -9.99 -2.63 -1.37
CA ARG A 37 -11.33 -2.07 -1.11
C ARG A 37 -11.29 -0.70 -0.42
N MET A 38 -10.26 0.11 -0.67
CA MET A 38 -10.15 1.47 -0.13
C MET A 38 -10.95 2.47 -0.98
N THR A 39 -12.22 2.19 -1.19
CA THR A 39 -13.10 2.96 -2.10
C THR A 39 -14.14 3.79 -1.37
N ASP A 40 -14.12 3.79 -0.05
CA ASP A 40 -15.16 4.44 0.72
C ASP A 40 -15.03 5.96 0.64
N THR A 41 -16.13 6.64 0.97
CA THR A 41 -16.19 8.08 1.17
C THR A 41 -16.41 8.37 2.64
N VAL A 42 -15.97 9.53 3.11
CA VAL A 42 -16.35 9.99 4.45
C VAL A 42 -17.84 10.33 4.42
N PRO A 43 -18.68 9.75 5.31
CA PRO A 43 -20.09 10.08 5.38
C PRO A 43 -20.32 11.55 5.71
N ALA A 44 -21.43 12.13 5.24
CA ALA A 44 -21.76 13.53 5.52
C ALA A 44 -22.02 13.80 7.02
N ASP A 45 -22.47 12.77 7.74
CA ASP A 45 -22.75 12.75 9.18
C ASP A 45 -21.52 12.38 10.02
N ALA A 46 -20.32 12.24 9.43
CA ALA A 46 -19.09 11.96 10.15
C ALA A 46 -18.73 13.02 11.21
N GLY A 47 -19.28 14.24 11.07
CA GLY A 47 -18.97 15.38 11.92
C GLY A 47 -17.60 15.99 11.62
N PRO A 48 -17.12 16.93 12.46
CA PRO A 48 -15.83 17.59 12.24
C PRO A 48 -14.66 16.64 12.47
N ALA A 49 -13.55 16.89 11.77
CA ALA A 49 -12.28 16.21 12.02
C ALA A 49 -11.69 16.71 13.35
N VAL A 50 -11.44 15.78 14.27
CA VAL A 50 -10.91 16.06 15.62
C VAL A 50 -9.39 16.09 15.59
N ARG A 51 -8.77 15.07 14.97
CA ARG A 51 -7.31 14.92 14.97
C ARG A 51 -6.82 14.16 13.74
N LYS A 52 -5.58 14.37 13.35
CA LYS A 52 -4.94 13.68 12.22
C LYS A 52 -3.62 13.08 12.67
N SER A 53 -3.34 11.84 12.26
CA SER A 53 -2.02 11.25 12.42
C SER A 53 -1.08 11.69 11.29
N GLY A 54 0.22 11.50 11.49
CA GLY A 54 1.19 11.46 10.38
C GLY A 54 1.00 10.23 9.50
N TYR A 55 1.81 10.11 8.45
CA TYR A 55 1.85 8.90 7.62
C TYR A 55 2.60 7.77 8.34
N GLY A 56 2.15 6.55 8.10
CA GLY A 56 2.70 5.35 8.71
C GLY A 56 2.29 4.08 7.97
N ASN A 57 2.48 2.95 8.65
CA ASN A 57 2.32 1.62 8.09
C ASN A 57 0.99 0.99 8.49
N ALA A 58 0.30 0.40 7.53
CA ALA A 58 -0.93 -0.33 7.76
C ALA A 58 -1.04 -1.55 6.84
N VAL A 59 -1.80 -2.56 7.27
CA VAL A 59 -2.27 -3.65 6.42
C VAL A 59 -3.79 -3.52 6.30
N ILE A 60 -4.29 -3.32 5.10
CA ILE A 60 -5.70 -3.05 4.83
C ILE A 60 -6.24 -4.15 3.94
N ASN A 61 -7.17 -4.96 4.46
CA ASN A 61 -7.73 -6.12 3.78
C ASN A 61 -6.65 -7.07 3.21
N GLY A 62 -5.57 -7.27 3.97
CA GLY A 62 -4.42 -8.07 3.56
C GLY A 62 -3.41 -7.36 2.66
N ALA A 63 -3.72 -6.17 2.13
CA ALA A 63 -2.79 -5.37 1.34
C ALA A 63 -1.89 -4.53 2.26
N ARG A 64 -0.57 -4.74 2.17
CA ARG A 64 0.41 -3.99 2.96
C ARG A 64 0.66 -2.60 2.35
N ALA A 65 0.54 -1.57 3.17
CA ALA A 65 0.79 -0.19 2.85
C ALA A 65 1.88 0.37 3.80
N THR A 66 3.01 0.78 3.23
CA THR A 66 4.18 1.22 3.99
C THR A 66 4.36 2.72 3.87
N ASN A 67 4.36 3.44 5.00
CA ASN A 67 4.57 4.88 5.12
C ASN A 67 3.71 5.73 4.18
N CYS A 68 2.49 5.28 3.90
CA CYS A 68 1.60 5.93 2.96
C CYS A 68 0.16 5.99 3.45
N VAL A 69 -0.10 5.59 4.69
CA VAL A 69 -1.43 5.62 5.30
C VAL A 69 -1.43 6.57 6.49
N ARG A 70 -2.50 7.34 6.64
CA ARG A 70 -2.77 8.16 7.81
C ARG A 70 -4.17 7.87 8.34
N VAL A 71 -4.37 8.09 9.63
CA VAL A 71 -5.68 8.02 10.27
C VAL A 71 -6.16 9.44 10.57
N VAL A 72 -7.38 9.74 10.17
CA VAL A 72 -8.07 10.98 10.52
C VAL A 72 -9.22 10.61 11.45
N GLU A 73 -9.18 11.13 12.66
CA GLU A 73 -10.23 10.97 13.66
C GLU A 73 -11.30 12.04 13.43
N TYR A 74 -12.55 11.60 13.36
CA TYR A 74 -13.76 12.40 13.28
C TYR A 74 -14.62 12.15 14.52
N ALA A 75 -15.59 13.02 14.76
CA ALA A 75 -16.56 12.82 15.85
C ALA A 75 -17.28 11.47 15.72
N GLY A 76 -17.77 11.15 14.51
CA GLY A 76 -18.53 9.93 14.22
C GLY A 76 -17.68 8.67 13.94
N GLY A 77 -16.35 8.77 13.86
CA GLY A 77 -15.52 7.62 13.47
C GLY A 77 -14.10 7.97 13.06
N HIS A 78 -13.49 7.07 12.29
CA HIS A 78 -12.11 7.20 11.82
C HIS A 78 -12.06 6.96 10.31
N ALA A 79 -11.30 7.78 9.60
CA ALA A 79 -10.99 7.56 8.20
C ALA A 79 -9.52 7.14 8.05
N VAL A 80 -9.29 5.96 7.49
CA VAL A 80 -7.96 5.48 7.13
C VAL A 80 -7.70 5.86 5.68
N GLN A 81 -6.81 6.82 5.48
CA GLN A 81 -6.55 7.45 4.19
C GLN A 81 -5.18 7.07 3.66
N MET A 82 -5.12 6.66 2.40
CA MET A 82 -3.88 6.45 1.67
C MET A 82 -3.43 7.76 1.01
N HIS A 83 -2.12 7.94 0.90
CA HIS A 83 -1.52 9.14 0.33
C HIS A 83 -1.95 9.32 -1.15
N PRO A 84 -2.26 10.55 -1.61
CA PRO A 84 -2.80 10.80 -2.96
C PRO A 84 -1.96 10.27 -4.12
N ILE A 85 -0.62 10.29 -3.98
CA ILE A 85 0.33 9.73 -4.96
C ILE A 85 0.09 8.24 -5.21
N PHE A 86 -0.42 7.51 -4.22
CA PHE A 86 -0.80 6.09 -4.34
C PHE A 86 -2.30 5.91 -4.64
N GLY A 87 -2.96 6.91 -5.22
CA GLY A 87 -4.35 6.82 -5.67
C GLY A 87 -5.42 7.24 -4.66
N GLY A 88 -5.03 7.74 -3.47
CA GLY A 88 -5.93 8.45 -2.55
C GLY A 88 -7.09 7.61 -2.02
N GLY A 89 -6.87 6.33 -1.75
CA GLY A 89 -7.88 5.43 -1.20
C GLY A 89 -8.30 5.79 0.22
N LEU A 90 -9.53 5.45 0.59
CA LEU A 90 -10.08 5.70 1.92
C LEU A 90 -10.89 4.50 2.41
N VAL A 91 -10.78 4.20 3.70
CA VAL A 91 -11.66 3.28 4.42
C VAL A 91 -12.31 4.06 5.56
N TRP A 92 -13.63 3.99 5.64
CA TRP A 92 -14.38 4.60 6.72
C TRP A 92 -14.69 3.56 7.80
N LEU A 93 -14.43 3.93 9.05
CA LEU A 93 -14.60 3.08 10.23
C LEU A 93 -15.46 3.84 11.28
N PRO A 94 -16.79 3.59 11.31
CA PRO A 94 -17.68 4.27 12.26
C PRO A 94 -17.34 3.93 13.71
N ARG A 95 -17.37 4.91 14.62
CA ARG A 95 -16.95 4.73 16.01
C ARG A 95 -17.73 3.62 16.73
N ASN A 96 -19.05 3.57 16.53
CA ASN A 96 -19.94 2.65 17.24
C ASN A 96 -20.03 1.25 16.61
N ALA A 97 -19.52 1.08 15.38
CA ALA A 97 -19.62 -0.16 14.62
C ALA A 97 -18.25 -0.78 14.29
N THR A 98 -17.16 -0.18 14.77
CA THR A 98 -15.80 -0.67 14.56
C THR A 98 -15.32 -1.37 15.81
N THR A 99 -14.95 -2.64 15.67
CA THR A 99 -14.28 -3.39 16.74
C THR A 99 -12.79 -3.09 16.70
N GLN A 100 -12.23 -2.66 17.83
CA GLN A 100 -10.80 -2.42 17.99
C GLN A 100 -10.20 -3.53 18.86
N GLN A 101 -9.25 -4.28 18.31
CA GLN A 101 -8.51 -5.31 19.02
C GLN A 101 -7.02 -4.96 19.00
N ARG A 102 -6.38 -5.03 20.16
CA ARG A 102 -4.93 -4.82 20.26
C ARG A 102 -4.21 -6.12 19.89
N ASP A 103 -3.25 -6.03 18.99
CA ASP A 103 -2.43 -7.16 18.54
C ASP A 103 -0.98 -6.90 18.96
N GLY A 104 -0.62 -7.39 20.15
CA GLY A 104 0.67 -7.12 20.78
C GLY A 104 0.85 -5.67 21.27
N ALA A 105 2.11 -5.27 21.50
CA ALA A 105 2.43 -3.96 22.06
C ALA A 105 2.26 -2.80 21.06
N SER A 106 2.46 -3.08 19.76
CA SER A 106 2.67 -2.06 18.73
C SER A 106 1.72 -2.14 17.54
N ALA A 107 0.72 -3.03 17.56
CA ALA A 107 -0.29 -3.10 16.51
C ALA A 107 -1.72 -3.04 17.05
N THR A 108 -2.61 -2.50 16.23
CA THR A 108 -4.04 -2.37 16.52
C THR A 108 -4.82 -2.77 15.29
N VAL A 109 -5.70 -3.74 15.44
CA VAL A 109 -6.60 -4.23 14.40
C VAL A 109 -7.96 -3.56 14.57
N LEU A 110 -8.45 -2.95 13.50
CA LEU A 110 -9.76 -2.34 13.39
C LEU A 110 -10.58 -3.15 12.39
N THR A 111 -11.74 -3.64 12.84
CA THR A 111 -12.62 -4.46 12.01
C THR A 111 -14.00 -3.81 11.92
N HIS A 112 -14.47 -3.61 10.69
CA HIS A 112 -15.81 -3.09 10.42
C HIS A 112 -16.36 -3.68 9.12
N GLY A 113 -17.45 -4.44 9.21
CA GLY A 113 -18.08 -5.09 8.06
C GLY A 113 -17.07 -5.95 7.27
N ARG A 114 -16.79 -5.55 6.03
CA ARG A 114 -15.82 -6.22 5.14
C ARG A 114 -14.39 -5.71 5.25
N HIS A 115 -14.13 -4.74 6.14
CA HIS A 115 -12.85 -4.06 6.27
C HIS A 115 -12.11 -4.56 7.50
N VAL A 116 -10.87 -4.99 7.29
CA VAL A 116 -9.91 -5.33 8.35
C VAL A 116 -8.67 -4.47 8.15
N VAL A 117 -8.37 -3.62 9.12
CA VAL A 117 -7.24 -2.69 9.08
C VAL A 117 -6.33 -2.92 10.27
N GLN A 118 -5.12 -3.41 10.02
CA GLN A 118 -4.08 -3.52 11.03
C GLN A 118 -3.15 -2.30 10.94
N LEU A 119 -3.19 -1.46 11.96
CA LEU A 119 -2.30 -0.31 12.14
C LEU A 119 -1.08 -0.74 12.94
N SER A 120 0.09 -0.19 12.63
CA SER A 120 1.33 -0.48 13.37
C SER A 120 2.12 0.78 13.75
N GLY A 121 2.90 0.67 14.82
CA GLY A 121 3.75 1.74 15.35
C GLY A 121 2.95 2.99 15.72
N ARG A 122 3.39 4.15 15.22
CA ARG A 122 2.78 5.46 15.51
C ARG A 122 1.29 5.53 15.21
N LEU A 123 0.79 4.78 14.22
CA LEU A 123 -0.64 4.74 13.92
C LEU A 123 -1.44 3.97 14.97
N ALA A 124 -0.87 2.90 15.53
CA ALA A 124 -1.50 2.16 16.63
C ALA A 124 -1.50 3.01 17.92
N GLU A 125 -0.40 3.69 18.22
CA GLU A 125 -0.29 4.62 19.37
C GLU A 125 -1.26 5.80 19.26
N PHE A 126 -1.49 6.31 18.04
CA PHE A 126 -2.48 7.35 17.78
C PHE A 126 -3.88 6.91 18.19
N MET A 127 -4.26 5.66 17.89
CA MET A 127 -5.58 5.10 18.23
C MET A 127 -5.78 4.92 19.74
N THR A 128 -4.71 4.80 20.52
CA THR A 128 -4.80 4.65 21.99
C THR A 128 -4.77 5.99 22.73
N GLY A 129 -4.70 7.12 22.01
CA GLY A 129 -4.67 8.45 22.63
C GLY A 129 -3.34 8.82 23.30
N ALA A 130 -2.32 7.96 23.25
CA ALA A 130 -1.01 8.20 23.85
C ALA A 130 -0.26 9.38 23.20
N ALA A 131 -0.63 9.75 21.97
CA ALA A 131 -0.06 10.88 21.25
C ALA A 131 -0.59 12.27 21.70
N ALA A 132 -1.49 12.34 22.68
CA ALA A 132 -2.02 13.62 23.20
C ALA A 132 -1.07 14.34 24.18
N GLY A 133 0.17 13.87 24.37
CA GLY A 133 1.10 14.41 25.36
C GLY A 133 2.52 14.72 24.87
N THR A 134 2.77 14.89 23.57
CA THR A 134 4.13 15.27 23.11
C THR A 134 4.11 16.19 21.91
N THR A 135 3.58 17.40 22.12
CA THR A 135 3.97 18.58 21.36
C THR A 135 5.45 18.87 21.63
N THR A 136 6.27 18.67 20.59
CA THR A 136 7.46 19.48 20.24
C THR A 136 8.10 20.30 21.37
N ALA A 137 9.10 19.72 22.03
CA ALA A 137 10.18 20.48 22.65
C ALA A 137 11.49 20.01 22.01
N HIS A 138 12.13 20.92 21.26
CA HIS A 138 13.53 20.78 20.89
C HIS A 138 14.37 20.70 22.16
N ALA A 139 14.89 19.52 22.49
CA ALA A 139 15.92 19.37 23.49
C ALA A 139 17.01 18.44 22.95
N HIS A 140 18.16 19.06 22.71
CA HIS A 140 19.44 18.47 22.40
C HIS A 140 19.75 17.31 23.37
N PRO A 141 19.99 16.07 22.91
CA PRO A 141 20.32 14.99 23.82
C PRO A 141 21.79 15.14 24.24
N THR A 142 22.01 15.74 25.41
CA THR A 142 23.26 15.61 26.15
C THR A 142 23.43 14.15 26.53
N HIS A 143 24.53 13.57 26.07
CA HIS A 143 24.97 12.20 26.33
C HIS A 143 25.05 11.95 27.85
N VAL A 144 24.24 11.04 28.39
CA VAL A 144 24.45 10.49 29.74
C VAL A 144 24.54 8.98 29.62
N HIS A 145 25.77 8.51 29.74
CA HIS A 145 26.14 7.10 29.86
C HIS A 145 25.53 6.55 31.16
N ARG A 146 24.52 5.67 31.05
CA ARG A 146 23.96 4.93 32.18
C ARG A 146 24.05 3.43 31.88
N THR A 147 24.99 2.79 32.54
CA THR A 147 25.12 1.34 32.62
C THR A 147 23.94 0.77 33.41
N THR A 148 23.20 -0.15 32.81
CA THR A 148 22.25 -1.03 33.51
C THR A 148 22.32 -2.44 32.91
N PRO A 149 22.08 -3.48 33.74
CA PRO A 149 22.65 -4.81 33.54
C PRO A 149 21.86 -5.66 32.54
N GLU A 150 22.60 -6.59 31.95
CA GLU A 150 22.21 -7.64 31.01
C GLU A 150 20.99 -8.45 31.49
N PRO A 151 19.90 -8.56 30.71
CA PRO A 151 18.81 -9.49 31.03
C PRO A 151 19.07 -10.86 30.41
N ASP A 152 19.11 -11.86 31.29
CA ASP A 152 19.28 -13.30 31.03
C ASP A 152 18.52 -13.83 29.81
N HIS A 153 19.28 -14.33 28.83
CA HIS A 153 18.77 -14.92 27.58
C HIS A 153 18.12 -16.31 27.73
N THR A 154 17.91 -16.80 28.95
CA THR A 154 17.43 -18.18 29.21
C THR A 154 15.93 -18.30 29.48
N GLN A 155 15.21 -17.21 29.72
CA GLN A 155 13.73 -17.25 29.88
C GLN A 155 12.94 -16.96 28.59
N ALA A 156 13.57 -16.43 27.54
CA ALA A 156 12.92 -16.14 26.26
C ALA A 156 12.56 -17.39 25.43
N THR A 157 13.12 -18.55 25.77
CA THR A 157 12.98 -19.80 24.99
C THR A 157 11.82 -20.67 25.47
N ALA A 158 11.35 -20.51 26.72
CA ALA A 158 10.31 -21.38 27.31
C ALA A 158 8.87 -20.96 26.96
N LEU A 159 8.63 -19.68 26.62
CA LEU A 159 7.30 -19.17 26.21
C LEU A 159 7.04 -19.29 24.70
N ALA A 160 8.05 -19.72 23.91
CA ALA A 160 7.93 -19.92 22.46
C ALA A 160 7.28 -21.26 22.06
N ILE A 161 6.97 -22.13 23.02
CA ILE A 161 6.47 -23.50 22.76
C ILE A 161 4.92 -23.59 22.83
N GLY A 162 4.24 -22.58 23.42
CA GLY A 162 2.80 -22.64 23.71
C GLY A 162 1.85 -21.96 22.72
N LEU A 163 2.33 -21.11 21.80
CA LEU A 163 1.47 -20.47 20.81
C LEU A 163 1.47 -21.29 19.52
N GLN A 164 0.38 -22.03 19.33
CA GLN A 164 -0.02 -22.63 18.06
C GLN A 164 0.19 -21.62 16.93
N ARG A 165 1.24 -21.85 16.15
CA ARG A 165 1.48 -21.18 14.88
C ARG A 165 0.24 -21.38 14.02
N LEU A 166 -0.44 -20.29 13.68
CA LEU A 166 -1.25 -20.23 12.47
C LEU A 166 -0.39 -20.78 11.31
N PRO A 167 -0.97 -21.61 10.42
CA PRO A 167 -0.22 -22.28 9.38
C PRO A 167 0.47 -21.23 8.51
N ARG A 168 1.79 -21.12 8.71
CA ARG A 168 2.70 -20.47 7.79
C ARG A 168 2.81 -21.39 6.57
N GLY A 169 1.79 -21.44 5.73
CA GLY A 169 1.97 -21.89 4.35
C GLY A 169 2.98 -20.93 3.70
N GLY A 170 4.22 -21.31 3.40
CA GLY A 170 4.69 -22.62 3.03
C GLY A 170 4.31 -22.85 1.57
N GLY A 171 5.12 -22.31 0.64
CA GLY A 171 5.16 -22.76 -0.76
C GLY A 171 4.27 -22.01 -1.76
N GLY A 172 4.53 -20.73 -2.01
CA GLY A 172 4.03 -20.03 -3.20
C GLY A 172 5.11 -20.01 -4.29
N SER A 173 5.16 -21.05 -5.10
CA SER A 173 6.05 -21.25 -6.24
C SER A 173 6.20 -20.00 -7.13
N GLY A 174 7.36 -19.87 -7.82
CA GLY A 174 7.64 -18.78 -8.76
C GLY A 174 6.56 -18.55 -9.84
N LEU A 175 5.64 -19.51 -10.01
CA LEU A 175 4.43 -19.41 -10.82
C LEU A 175 3.48 -18.29 -10.36
N SER A 176 3.36 -17.97 -9.07
CA SER A 176 2.45 -16.88 -8.63
C SER A 176 2.94 -15.49 -9.04
N ARG A 177 4.26 -15.27 -8.99
CA ARG A 177 4.90 -14.03 -9.45
C ARG A 177 4.88 -13.94 -10.98
N ALA A 178 5.10 -15.06 -11.67
CA ALA A 178 4.98 -15.15 -13.13
C ALA A 178 3.54 -14.90 -13.59
N ALA A 179 2.53 -15.46 -12.90
CA ALA A 179 1.12 -15.24 -13.21
C ALA A 179 0.70 -13.78 -12.99
N ILE A 180 1.19 -13.13 -11.94
CA ILE A 180 0.97 -11.70 -11.72
C ILE A 180 1.66 -10.88 -12.83
N GLY A 181 2.89 -11.22 -13.20
CA GLY A 181 3.60 -10.60 -14.32
C GLY A 181 2.85 -10.76 -15.65
N LEU A 182 2.36 -11.96 -15.94
CA LEU A 182 1.57 -12.28 -17.12
C LEU A 182 0.25 -11.49 -17.14
N ALA A 183 -0.43 -11.39 -15.99
CA ALA A 183 -1.66 -10.61 -15.88
C ALA A 183 -1.42 -9.11 -16.13
N ILE A 184 -0.32 -8.56 -15.62
CA ILE A 184 0.09 -7.18 -15.89
C ILE A 184 0.43 -7.00 -17.37
N ALA A 185 1.17 -7.93 -17.98
CA ALA A 185 1.52 -7.91 -19.40
C ALA A 185 0.27 -8.00 -20.30
N LEU A 186 -0.69 -8.86 -19.97
CA LEU A 186 -1.97 -8.98 -20.69
C LEU A 186 -2.81 -7.72 -20.55
N LEU A 187 -2.82 -7.10 -19.36
CA LEU A 187 -3.57 -5.87 -19.13
C LEU A 187 -2.94 -4.68 -19.88
N LEU A 188 -1.61 -4.61 -19.92
CA LEU A 188 -0.87 -3.67 -20.76
C LEU A 188 -1.17 -3.90 -22.25
N TYR A 189 -1.14 -5.16 -22.71
CA TYR A 189 -1.47 -5.52 -24.09
C TYR A 189 -2.90 -5.09 -24.47
N VAL A 190 -3.90 -5.39 -23.64
CA VAL A 190 -5.29 -4.98 -23.88
C VAL A 190 -5.44 -3.46 -23.87
N LEU A 191 -4.72 -2.77 -23.00
CA LEU A 191 -4.75 -1.30 -22.93
C LEU A 191 -4.16 -0.68 -24.20
N VAL A 192 -2.97 -1.13 -24.62
CA VAL A 192 -2.31 -0.67 -25.86
C VAL A 192 -3.18 -0.98 -27.08
N ARG A 193 -3.75 -2.18 -27.17
CA ARG A 193 -4.67 -2.58 -28.25
C ARG A 193 -5.90 -1.66 -28.34
N ARG A 194 -6.40 -1.18 -27.21
CA ARG A 194 -7.60 -0.34 -27.15
C ARG A 194 -7.31 1.14 -27.41
N THR A 195 -6.16 1.66 -26.97
CA THR A 195 -5.84 3.08 -27.07
C THR A 195 -5.03 3.43 -28.31
N SER A 196 -4.28 2.49 -28.87
CA SER A 196 -3.35 2.76 -29.98
C SER A 196 -3.10 1.48 -30.82
N PRO A 197 -4.12 1.01 -31.57
CA PRO A 197 -4.00 -0.20 -32.39
C PRO A 197 -2.91 -0.09 -33.47
N GLU A 198 -2.61 1.13 -33.93
CA GLU A 198 -1.56 1.45 -34.91
C GLU A 198 -0.15 0.99 -34.47
N LEU A 199 0.13 0.96 -33.15
CA LEU A 199 1.44 0.56 -32.61
C LEU A 199 1.63 -0.96 -32.54
N LEU A 200 0.52 -1.72 -32.57
CA LEU A 200 0.54 -3.19 -32.53
C LEU A 200 0.55 -3.83 -33.93
N ALA A 201 0.10 -3.10 -34.95
CA ALA A 201 0.09 -3.55 -36.34
C ALA A 201 1.43 -4.12 -36.86
N PRO A 202 2.62 -3.51 -36.60
CA PRO A 202 3.89 -4.10 -37.04
C PRO A 202 4.27 -5.38 -36.27
N LEU A 203 3.87 -5.49 -35.00
CA LEU A 203 4.16 -6.63 -34.13
C LEU A 203 3.27 -7.84 -34.47
N GLU A 204 1.99 -7.59 -34.77
CA GLU A 204 1.05 -8.60 -35.27
C GLU A 204 1.47 -9.13 -36.64
N ARG A 205 2.02 -8.27 -37.53
CA ARG A 205 2.60 -8.71 -38.81
C ARG A 205 3.81 -9.61 -38.61
N LEU A 206 4.74 -9.24 -37.72
CA LEU A 206 5.91 -10.04 -37.39
C LEU A 206 5.55 -11.41 -36.81
N VAL A 207 4.56 -11.48 -35.93
CA VAL A 207 4.07 -12.74 -35.35
C VAL A 207 3.32 -13.57 -36.40
N ALA A 208 2.50 -12.94 -37.24
CA ALA A 208 1.80 -13.63 -38.33
C ALA A 208 2.77 -14.20 -39.37
N ASP A 209 3.85 -13.47 -39.70
CA ASP A 209 4.90 -13.92 -40.60
C ASP A 209 5.74 -15.04 -39.97
N LEU A 210 6.01 -14.98 -38.66
CA LEU A 210 6.70 -16.05 -37.93
C LEU A 210 5.86 -17.34 -37.85
N ILE A 211 4.54 -17.22 -37.69
CA ILE A 211 3.62 -18.37 -37.64
C ILE A 211 3.38 -18.96 -39.04
N ARG A 212 3.44 -18.15 -40.11
CA ARG A 212 3.35 -18.66 -41.50
C ARG A 212 4.65 -19.25 -42.03
N GLY A 213 5.79 -18.92 -41.42
CA GLY A 213 7.11 -19.46 -41.78
C GLY A 213 7.47 -20.77 -41.07
N LEU A 214 6.59 -21.28 -40.21
CA LEU A 214 6.67 -22.55 -39.48
C LEU A 214 5.70 -23.57 -40.09
#